data_AF-A0A7W8Z6Y0-F1
#
_entry.id   AF-A0A7W8Z6Y0-F1
#
_cell.length_a   1.000
_cell.length_b   1.000
_cell.length_c   1.000
_cell.angle_alpha   90.00
_cell.angle_beta   90.00
_cell.angle_gamma   90.00
#
_symmetry.space_group_name_H-M   'P 1'
#
loop_
_entity.id
_entity.type
_entity.pdbx_description
1 polymer ?
#
loop_
_entity_poly.entity_id
_entity_poly.type
_entity_poly.pdbx_seq_one_letter_code
_entity_poly.pdbx_strand_id
1 'polypeptide(L)'
;MMERTFAVAALLVFAASAPVVVPGSAAAHAIVTGGGGGGGGGAGPAARTEVSAAQYRILLRQCRYADTRRARRQCRQAVKTRYRVGAWNPRLDCRTYSGITVCGRLKLNKRERRCVAYLVKAGLTRRRAEVECYAFV
;
A
#
# COMPACT_ATOMS: atom_id res chain seq x y z
N MET A 1 19.04 25.15 29.24
CA MET A 1 20.20 24.24 29.16
C MET A 1 19.64 22.83 29.06
N MET A 2 20.13 22.07 28.06
CA MET A 2 20.18 20.59 27.95
C MET A 2 18.84 19.82 27.96
N GLU A 3 18.45 18.93 27.03
CA GLU A 3 19.04 18.17 25.90
C GLU A 3 17.83 17.69 25.05
N ARG A 4 17.72 17.77 23.71
CA ARG A 4 18.45 17.08 22.62
C ARG A 4 18.73 15.59 22.85
N THR A 5 17.75 14.71 22.62
CA THR A 5 17.89 13.42 21.88
C THR A 5 16.62 12.56 21.97
N PHE A 6 15.76 12.61 20.95
CA PHE A 6 14.97 11.45 20.50
C PHE A 6 14.84 11.52 18.97
N ALA A 7 16.00 11.60 18.32
CA ALA A 7 16.17 11.20 16.94
C ALA A 7 16.82 9.81 17.00
N VAL A 8 16.07 8.78 16.58
CA VAL A 8 16.48 7.49 15.97
C VAL A 8 15.28 6.54 16.14
N ALA A 9 14.69 6.16 15.00
CA ALA A 9 13.98 4.89 14.72
C ALA A 9 12.69 5.09 13.90
N ALA A 10 12.85 5.37 12.60
CA ALA A 10 12.00 4.84 11.52
C ALA A 10 12.50 5.36 10.15
N LEU A 11 13.79 5.19 9.88
CA LEU A 11 14.31 5.17 8.51
C LEU A 11 14.48 3.69 8.14
N LEU A 12 14.17 3.34 6.89
CA LEU A 12 14.40 2.07 6.18
C LEU A 12 13.23 1.08 6.10
N VAL A 13 12.27 1.32 5.19
CA VAL A 13 11.81 0.28 4.24
C VAL A 13 11.45 0.95 2.90
N PHE A 14 12.47 1.35 2.14
CA PHE A 14 12.38 1.48 0.69
C PHE A 14 13.76 1.14 0.12
N ALA A 15 14.17 -0.12 0.30
CA ALA A 15 15.31 -0.66 -0.42
C ALA A 15 14.89 -0.87 -1.87
N ALA A 16 15.56 -0.14 -2.75
CA ALA A 16 15.57 -0.39 -4.18
C ALA A 16 16.09 -1.82 -4.44
N SER A 17 15.38 -2.56 -5.27
CA SER A 17 15.90 -3.76 -5.93
C SER A 17 15.84 -3.51 -7.43
N ALA A 18 16.77 -2.69 -7.92
CA ALA A 18 17.15 -2.73 -9.32
C ALA A 18 18.00 -4.00 -9.53
N PRO A 19 17.77 -4.80 -10.59
CA PRO A 19 18.63 -5.94 -10.89
C PRO A 19 20.01 -5.42 -11.30
N VAL A 20 21.02 -5.75 -10.51
CA VAL A 20 22.43 -5.50 -10.86
C VAL A 20 22.85 -6.57 -11.87
N VAL A 21 23.12 -6.15 -13.10
CA VAL A 21 23.82 -6.98 -14.09
C VAL A 21 25.29 -7.01 -13.70
N VAL A 22 25.81 -8.18 -13.34
CA VAL A 22 27.25 -8.37 -13.06
C VAL A 22 27.86 -9.14 -14.23
N PRO A 23 28.86 -8.60 -14.94
CA PRO A 23 29.58 -9.33 -15.96
C PRO A 23 30.69 -10.18 -15.32
N GLY A 24 30.73 -11.47 -15.68
CA GLY A 24 31.93 -12.31 -15.73
C GLY A 24 32.63 -12.67 -14.41
N SER A 25 32.44 -13.92 -13.96
CA SER A 25 33.52 -14.88 -13.67
C SER A 25 32.94 -16.25 -13.33
N ALA A 26 33.55 -17.26 -13.93
CA ALA A 26 33.11 -18.65 -13.94
C ALA A 26 33.25 -19.33 -12.57
N ALA A 27 32.19 -19.95 -12.09
CA ALA A 27 32.22 -21.16 -11.28
C ALA A 27 30.83 -21.80 -11.32
N ALA A 28 30.79 -23.05 -11.77
CA ALA A 28 29.58 -23.79 -12.06
C ALA A 28 28.79 -24.15 -10.80
N HIS A 29 27.52 -23.75 -10.75
CA HIS A 29 26.48 -24.53 -10.11
C HIS A 29 25.25 -24.52 -11.02
N ALA A 30 25.11 -25.59 -11.79
CA ALA A 30 23.90 -25.91 -12.51
C ALA A 30 22.79 -26.22 -11.50
N ILE A 31 21.73 -25.42 -11.49
CA ILE A 31 20.44 -25.84 -10.93
C ILE A 31 19.44 -25.86 -12.09
N VAL A 32 18.85 -27.02 -12.24
CA VAL A 32 17.98 -27.47 -13.33
C VAL A 32 16.74 -26.57 -13.47
N THR A 33 16.50 -26.27 -14.74
CA THR A 33 15.32 -25.71 -15.38
C THR A 33 13.98 -26.39 -15.04
N GLY A 34 12.99 -25.56 -14.69
CA GLY A 34 11.61 -25.69 -15.15
C GLY A 34 11.11 -24.25 -15.39
N GLY A 35 10.65 -23.80 -16.55
CA GLY A 35 9.88 -24.50 -17.59
C GLY A 35 8.44 -24.00 -17.51
N GLY A 36 8.10 -22.94 -18.26
CA GLY A 36 6.71 -22.66 -18.66
C GLY A 36 6.22 -21.23 -18.42
N GLY A 37 5.88 -20.55 -19.53
CA GLY A 37 4.89 -19.46 -19.52
C GLY A 37 5.30 -18.18 -20.25
N GLY A 38 5.36 -18.24 -21.59
CA GLY A 38 5.49 -17.05 -22.43
C GLY A 38 4.32 -16.08 -22.26
N GLY A 39 4.64 -14.80 -22.41
CA GLY A 39 3.70 -13.69 -22.37
C GLY A 39 4.30 -12.45 -22.99
N GLY A 40 4.70 -12.56 -24.26
CA GLY A 40 4.99 -11.40 -25.09
C GLY A 40 3.70 -10.62 -25.32
N GLY A 41 3.60 -9.43 -24.74
CA GLY A 41 2.51 -8.48 -24.99
C GLY A 41 3.10 -7.09 -25.04
N GLY A 42 3.15 -6.50 -26.23
CA GLY A 42 3.68 -5.15 -26.44
C GLY A 42 3.07 -4.16 -25.45
N ALA A 43 3.92 -3.44 -24.74
CA ALA A 43 3.51 -2.44 -23.78
C ALA A 43 2.95 -1.20 -24.53
N GLY A 44 1.71 -1.30 -24.99
CA GLY A 44 0.85 -0.12 -25.05
C GLY A 44 0.80 0.51 -23.65
N PRO A 45 0.56 1.82 -23.53
CA PRO A 45 0.56 2.49 -22.23
C PRO A 45 -0.40 1.74 -21.30
N ALA A 46 0.14 1.16 -20.22
CA ALA A 46 -0.62 0.33 -19.29
C ALA A 46 -1.93 1.04 -18.93
N ALA A 47 -3.04 0.34 -19.08
CA ALA A 47 -4.36 0.91 -18.83
C ALA A 47 -4.41 1.49 -17.41
N ARG A 48 -4.82 2.75 -17.29
CA ARG A 48 -4.91 3.43 -15.98
C ARG A 48 -5.90 2.69 -15.08
N THR A 49 -5.55 2.58 -13.81
CA THR A 49 -6.42 1.96 -12.80
C THR A 49 -7.63 2.85 -12.53
N GLU A 50 -8.82 2.27 -12.58
CA GLU A 50 -10.05 2.98 -12.22
C GLU A 50 -10.19 3.13 -10.71
N VAL A 51 -10.67 4.31 -10.31
CA VAL A 51 -11.01 4.64 -8.93
C VAL A 51 -12.24 5.55 -8.90
N SER A 52 -13.03 5.48 -7.84
CA SER A 52 -14.13 6.44 -7.65
C SER A 52 -13.62 7.88 -7.55
N ALA A 53 -14.47 8.86 -7.87
CA ALA A 53 -14.13 10.29 -7.73
C ALA A 53 -13.71 10.64 -6.29
N ALA A 54 -14.29 9.99 -5.28
CA ALA A 54 -13.88 10.15 -3.88
C ALA A 54 -12.47 9.63 -3.62
N GLN A 55 -12.14 8.43 -4.10
CA GLN A 55 -10.80 7.85 -3.98
C GLN A 55 -9.76 8.68 -4.73
N TYR A 56 -10.08 9.15 -5.93
CA TYR A 56 -9.19 10.00 -6.71
C TYR A 56 -8.82 11.28 -5.93
N ARG A 57 -9.80 11.93 -5.29
CA ARG A 57 -9.56 13.09 -4.42
C ARG A 57 -8.70 12.73 -3.21
N ILE A 58 -8.92 11.56 -2.59
CA ILE A 58 -8.07 11.10 -1.48
C ILE A 58 -6.62 10.93 -1.96
N LEU A 59 -6.39 10.25 -3.09
CA LEU A 59 -5.05 10.05 -3.67
C LEU A 59 -4.33 11.39 -3.90
N LEU A 60 -5.03 12.37 -4.48
CA LEU A 60 -4.48 13.72 -4.66
C LEU A 60 -4.20 14.43 -3.33
N ARG A 61 -5.06 14.28 -2.32
CA ARG A 61 -4.86 14.89 -1.00
C ARG A 61 -3.69 14.27 -0.24
N GLN A 62 -3.43 12.97 -0.40
CA GLN A 62 -2.28 12.32 0.22
C GLN A 62 -0.94 12.95 -0.21
N CYS A 63 -0.88 13.50 -1.42
CA CYS A 63 0.30 14.23 -1.89
C CYS A 63 0.67 15.44 -1.02
N ARG A 64 -0.19 15.90 -0.09
CA ARG A 64 0.18 16.96 0.87
C ARG A 64 1.29 16.55 1.83
N TYR A 65 1.42 15.25 2.09
CA TYR A 65 2.39 14.69 3.05
C TYR A 65 3.80 14.52 2.49
N ALA A 66 4.02 14.77 1.19
CA ALA A 66 5.37 14.77 0.63
C ALA A 66 6.15 16.02 1.07
N ASP A 67 7.44 15.86 1.35
CA ASP A 67 8.27 16.84 2.07
C ASP A 67 8.47 18.15 1.30
N THR A 68 8.76 18.08 -0.01
CA THR A 68 9.11 19.25 -0.82
C THR A 68 8.03 19.62 -1.83
N ARG A 69 7.99 20.89 -2.26
CA ARG A 69 7.09 21.35 -3.33
C ARG A 69 7.25 20.53 -4.62
N ARG A 70 8.48 20.13 -4.96
CA ARG A 70 8.79 19.28 -6.11
C ARG A 70 8.18 17.88 -5.95
N ALA A 71 8.37 17.25 -4.79
CA ALA A 71 7.82 15.93 -4.49
C ALA A 71 6.27 15.93 -4.54
N ARG A 72 5.62 16.99 -4.03
CA ARG A 72 4.15 17.14 -4.13
C ARG A 72 3.66 17.23 -5.58
N ARG A 73 4.38 17.96 -6.45
CA ARG A 73 4.06 18.02 -7.89
C ARG A 73 4.23 16.65 -8.57
N GLN A 74 5.33 15.97 -8.28
CA GLN A 74 5.59 14.63 -8.81
C GLN A 74 4.54 13.62 -8.35
N CYS A 75 4.16 13.64 -7.07
CA CYS A 75 3.07 12.81 -6.53
C CYS A 75 1.75 13.04 -7.29
N ARG A 76 1.34 14.30 -7.46
CA ARG A 76 0.10 14.62 -8.20
C ARG A 76 0.16 14.15 -9.65
N GLN A 77 1.30 14.30 -10.32
CA GLN A 77 1.47 13.81 -11.68
C GLN A 77 1.40 12.27 -11.73
N ALA A 78 2.04 11.57 -10.80
CA ALA A 78 1.97 10.12 -10.70
C ALA A 78 0.53 9.64 -10.50
N VAL A 79 -0.28 10.33 -9.68
CA VAL A 79 -1.71 10.01 -9.51
C VAL A 79 -2.47 10.17 -10.84
N LYS A 80 -2.25 11.27 -11.57
CA LYS A 80 -2.89 11.52 -12.87
C LYS A 80 -2.49 10.52 -13.95
N THR A 81 -1.24 10.07 -13.95
CA THR A 81 -0.73 9.09 -14.90
C THR A 81 -1.27 7.68 -14.61
N ARG A 82 -1.35 7.30 -13.34
CA ARG A 82 -1.69 5.92 -12.93
C ARG A 82 -3.19 5.66 -12.79
N TYR A 83 -3.97 6.68 -12.44
CA TYR A 83 -5.38 6.51 -12.10
C TYR A 83 -6.31 7.35 -12.99
N ARG A 84 -7.50 6.82 -13.24
CA ARG A 84 -8.61 7.55 -13.85
C ARG A 84 -9.87 7.44 -12.98
N VAL A 85 -10.74 8.44 -13.07
CA VAL A 85 -12.04 8.38 -12.40
C VAL A 85 -12.92 7.37 -13.13
N GLY A 86 -13.51 6.44 -12.38
CA GLY A 86 -14.33 5.34 -12.87
C GLY A 86 -14.98 4.61 -11.68
N ALA A 87 -14.99 3.29 -11.71
CA ALA A 87 -15.56 2.48 -10.64
C ALA A 87 -14.78 2.58 -9.31
N TRP A 88 -15.47 2.37 -8.18
CA TRP A 88 -14.82 2.24 -6.88
C TRP A 88 -13.89 1.01 -6.86
N ASN A 89 -12.69 1.19 -6.33
CA ASN A 89 -11.69 0.14 -6.30
C ASN A 89 -11.45 -0.36 -4.86
N PRO A 90 -11.94 -1.55 -4.48
CA PRO A 90 -11.75 -2.11 -3.13
C PRO A 90 -10.30 -2.30 -2.74
N ARG A 91 -9.42 -2.55 -3.72
CA ARG A 91 -8.01 -2.87 -3.50
C ARG A 91 -7.18 -1.67 -3.05
N LEU A 92 -7.74 -0.46 -3.09
CA LEU A 92 -7.12 0.76 -2.57
C LEU A 92 -7.63 1.15 -1.19
N ASP A 93 -8.60 0.41 -0.64
CA ASP A 93 -9.14 0.62 0.71
C ASP A 93 -8.54 -0.38 1.70
N CYS A 94 -7.20 -0.46 1.73
CA CYS A 94 -6.48 -1.42 2.56
C CYS A 94 -6.12 -0.84 3.92
N ARG A 95 -6.20 -1.69 4.94
CA ARG A 95 -5.91 -1.37 6.34
C ARG A 95 -5.11 -2.53 6.93
N THR A 96 -4.09 -2.22 7.72
CA THR A 96 -3.22 -3.22 8.36
C THR A 96 -3.20 -3.00 9.86
N TYR A 97 -3.41 -4.06 10.62
CA TYR A 97 -3.29 -4.07 12.09
C TYR A 97 -2.59 -5.36 12.52
N SER A 98 -1.55 -5.23 13.35
CA SER A 98 -0.76 -6.36 13.85
C SER A 98 -0.34 -7.36 12.76
N GLY A 99 0.13 -6.86 11.62
CA GLY A 99 0.55 -7.67 10.47
C GLY A 99 -0.58 -8.19 9.57
N ILE A 100 -1.85 -8.14 10.00
CA ILE A 100 -3.00 -8.57 9.20
C ILE A 100 -3.47 -7.43 8.32
N THR A 101 -3.51 -7.65 7.00
CA THR A 101 -3.96 -6.67 6.02
C THR A 101 -5.29 -7.08 5.39
N VAL A 102 -6.24 -6.15 5.39
CA VAL A 102 -7.57 -6.34 4.80
C VAL A 102 -7.95 -5.15 3.95
N CYS A 103 -8.59 -5.40 2.82
CA CYS A 103 -8.99 -4.36 1.88
C CYS A 103 -10.50 -4.32 1.65
N GLY A 104 -11.03 -3.12 1.49
CA GLY A 104 -12.44 -2.88 1.24
C GLY A 104 -13.31 -2.98 2.48
N ARG A 105 -14.58 -3.32 2.24
CA ARG A 105 -15.57 -3.52 3.30
C ARG A 105 -15.40 -4.90 3.91
N LEU A 106 -15.22 -4.94 5.22
CA LEU A 106 -15.13 -6.18 5.98
C LEU A 106 -16.52 -6.76 6.22
N LYS A 107 -16.68 -8.05 5.90
CA LYS A 107 -17.90 -8.81 6.22
C LYS A 107 -17.78 -9.32 7.65
N LEU A 108 -18.35 -8.57 8.59
CA LEU A 108 -18.21 -8.89 10.02
C LEU A 108 -19.30 -9.83 10.53
N ASN A 109 -18.91 -10.85 11.30
CA ASN A 109 -19.81 -11.76 11.98
C ASN A 109 -20.48 -11.09 13.23
N LYS A 110 -21.35 -11.81 13.95
CA LYS A 110 -22.08 -11.24 15.11
C LYS A 110 -21.15 -10.89 16.29
N ARG A 111 -20.11 -11.68 16.54
CA ARG A 111 -19.12 -11.45 17.61
C ARG A 111 -18.25 -10.24 17.28
N GLU A 112 -17.68 -10.21 16.07
CA GLU A 112 -16.86 -9.11 15.58
C GLU A 112 -17.63 -7.78 15.61
N ARG A 113 -18.89 -7.74 15.14
CA ARG A 113 -19.71 -6.52 15.19
C ARG A 113 -19.92 -5.98 16.61
N ARG A 114 -20.04 -6.86 17.61
CA ARG A 114 -20.15 -6.46 19.03
C ARG A 114 -18.82 -5.91 19.54
N CYS A 115 -17.71 -6.55 19.21
CA CYS A 115 -16.38 -6.03 19.50
C CYS A 115 -16.20 -4.62 18.90
N VAL A 116 -16.59 -4.41 17.63
CA VAL A 116 -16.47 -3.09 16.99
C VAL A 116 -17.30 -2.04 17.73
N ALA A 117 -18.54 -2.37 18.12
CA ALA A 117 -19.38 -1.45 18.88
C ALA A 117 -18.76 -1.08 20.24
N TYR A 118 -18.19 -2.07 20.93
CA TYR A 118 -17.50 -1.87 22.21
C TYR A 118 -16.27 -0.96 22.06
N LEU A 119 -15.38 -1.26 21.11
CA LEU A 119 -14.16 -0.46 20.91
C LEU A 119 -14.48 0.96 20.42
N VAL A 120 -15.49 1.14 19.58
CA VAL A 120 -15.94 2.48 19.17
C VAL A 120 -16.46 3.28 20.36
N LYS A 121 -17.24 2.65 21.25
CA LYS A 121 -17.70 3.27 22.48
C LYS A 121 -16.54 3.64 23.41
N ALA A 122 -15.46 2.85 23.39
CA ALA A 122 -14.20 3.13 24.10
C ALA A 122 -13.31 4.18 23.42
N GLY A 123 -13.75 4.79 22.30
CA GLY A 123 -13.05 5.90 21.65
C GLY A 123 -12.21 5.52 20.43
N LEU A 124 -12.17 4.25 20.01
CA LEU A 124 -11.53 3.88 18.75
C LEU A 124 -12.33 4.38 17.55
N THR A 125 -11.62 4.77 16.48
CA THR A 125 -12.30 4.98 15.20
C THR A 125 -12.90 3.68 14.70
N ARG A 126 -14.11 3.76 14.13
CA ARG A 126 -14.80 2.61 13.53
C ARG A 126 -13.87 1.80 12.61
N ARG A 127 -13.09 2.47 11.77
CA ARG A 127 -12.23 1.83 10.77
C ARG A 127 -11.07 1.05 11.39
N ARG A 128 -10.52 1.50 12.52
CA ARG A 128 -9.51 0.76 13.30
C ARG A 128 -10.15 -0.42 14.04
N ALA A 129 -11.25 -0.17 14.74
CA ALA A 129 -11.99 -1.21 15.47
C ALA A 129 -12.40 -2.38 14.56
N GLU A 130 -12.86 -2.10 13.34
CA GLU A 130 -13.23 -3.15 12.37
C GLU A 130 -12.08 -4.11 12.05
N VAL A 131 -10.85 -3.63 11.86
CA VAL A 131 -9.71 -4.49 11.52
C VAL A 131 -9.21 -5.24 12.75
N GLU A 132 -9.16 -4.57 13.89
CA GLU A 132 -8.75 -5.15 15.16
C GLU A 132 -9.67 -6.30 15.57
N CYS A 133 -10.99 -6.11 15.48
CA CYS A 133 -11.96 -7.16 15.79
C CYS A 133 -11.98 -8.27 14.73
N TYR A 134 -11.78 -7.96 13.45
CA TYR A 134 -11.65 -8.99 12.41
C TYR A 134 -10.40 -9.86 12.61
N ALA A 135 -9.32 -9.28 13.13
CA ALA A 135 -8.07 -9.98 13.33
C ALA A 135 -8.08 -10.95 14.53
N PHE A 136 -8.87 -10.67 15.57
CA PHE A 136 -8.67 -11.30 16.89
C PHE A 136 -9.94 -11.78 17.62
N VAL A 137 -11.14 -11.75 17.00
CA VAL A 137 -12.42 -12.12 17.68
C VAL A 137 -13.25 -13.15 16.92
#